data_AF-A0A9D3PHN5-F1
#
_entry.id   AF-A0A9D3PHN5-F1
#
_cell.length_a   1.000
_cell.length_b   1.000
_cell.length_c   1.000
_cell.angle_alpha   90.00
_cell.angle_beta   90.00
_cell.angle_gamma   90.00
#
_symmetry.space_group_name_H-M   'P 1'
#
loop_
_entity.id
_entity.type
_entity.pdbx_description
1 polymer ?
#
loop_
_entity_poly.entity_id
_entity_poly.type
_entity_poly.pdbx_seq_one_letter_code
_entity_poly.pdbx_strand_id
1 'polypeptide(L)'
;MRIDFESGGRRMSIEAEALLQEAKESIEAAQNYRSELQQRLHGLSQARKQVRGSSSQTREALRRHFQELQTALARLLGERLAALLQEVDAIEQDSVRPLDDCQKLIEQGVSTADELLREGEAAIRCGEKDDKLGSFTKKALQIQLDSLPEVPALVDVPCLSAQLDDSLLHVVRERVSRHGSVASHPPVQIEELVERPGSVLVRWCKVRPRPPPDPPYLLVPVPRGLRFA
;
A
#
# COMPACT_ATOMS: atom_id res chain seq x y z
N MET A 1 53.05 -57.00 -77.46
CA MET A 1 52.45 -55.65 -77.49
C MET A 1 50.99 -55.75 -77.05
N ARG A 2 50.78 -55.82 -75.75
CA ARG A 2 49.52 -55.80 -74.98
C ARG A 2 49.98 -55.50 -73.55
N ILE A 3 49.16 -54.84 -72.73
CA ILE A 3 49.52 -54.07 -71.52
C ILE A 3 49.83 -52.63 -71.98
N ASP A 4 48.91 -51.67 -71.94
CA ASP A 4 48.63 -50.85 -70.73
C ASP A 4 47.23 -50.18 -70.67
N PHE A 5 46.27 -50.53 -71.54
CA PHE A 5 45.02 -49.74 -71.63
C PHE A 5 43.98 -49.99 -70.51
N GLU A 6 44.13 -51.04 -69.69
CA GLU A 6 43.17 -51.38 -68.61
C GLU A 6 43.47 -50.72 -67.26
N SER A 7 44.69 -50.20 -67.03
CA SER A 7 45.10 -49.63 -65.74
C SER A 7 44.57 -48.20 -65.47
N GLY A 8 44.26 -47.43 -66.52
CA GLY A 8 43.70 -46.08 -66.39
C GLY A 8 42.21 -46.08 -66.03
N GLY A 9 41.42 -47.02 -66.57
CA GLY A 9 39.98 -47.13 -66.30
C GLY A 9 39.66 -47.66 -64.89
N ARG A 10 40.47 -48.57 -64.34
CA ARG A 10 40.31 -49.06 -62.97
C ARG A 10 40.62 -48.01 -61.90
N ARG A 11 41.65 -47.16 -62.11
CA ARG A 11 41.98 -46.09 -61.16
C ARG A 11 40.90 -45.02 -61.07
N MET A 12 40.33 -44.60 -62.21
CA MET A 12 39.21 -43.65 -62.21
C MET A 12 37.93 -44.22 -61.57
N SER A 13 37.68 -45.53 -61.69
CA SER A 13 36.56 -46.20 -61.02
C SER A 13 36.70 -46.19 -59.50
N ILE A 14 37.91 -46.38 -58.98
CA ILE A 14 38.19 -46.42 -57.53
C ILE A 14 38.12 -45.01 -56.92
N GLU A 15 38.63 -43.99 -57.60
CA GLU A 15 38.49 -42.59 -57.16
C GLU A 15 37.02 -42.15 -57.18
N ALA A 16 36.25 -42.53 -58.21
CA ALA A 16 34.82 -42.24 -58.26
C ALA A 16 34.05 -42.93 -57.12
N GLU A 17 34.38 -44.19 -56.79
CA GLU A 17 33.79 -44.91 -55.66
C GLU A 17 34.15 -44.29 -54.30
N ALA A 18 35.40 -43.82 -54.12
CA ALA A 18 35.84 -43.14 -52.92
C ALA A 18 35.11 -41.80 -52.71
N LEU A 19 34.97 -41.00 -53.77
CA LEU A 19 34.20 -39.74 -53.74
C LEU A 19 32.71 -40.00 -53.45
N LEU A 20 32.15 -41.10 -53.97
CA LEU A 20 30.77 -41.50 -53.70
C LEU A 20 30.58 -41.91 -52.23
N GLN A 21 31.56 -42.58 -51.64
CA GLN A 21 31.54 -42.97 -50.24
C GLN A 21 31.69 -41.74 -49.31
N GLU A 22 32.60 -40.83 -49.61
CA GLU A 22 32.78 -39.56 -48.89
C GLU A 22 31.52 -38.69 -48.96
N ALA A 23 30.85 -38.63 -50.11
CA ALA A 23 29.59 -37.93 -50.27
C ALA A 23 28.47 -38.55 -49.41
N LYS A 24 28.40 -39.88 -49.29
CA LYS A 24 27.44 -40.56 -48.42
C LYS A 24 27.69 -40.25 -46.94
N GLU A 25 28.94 -40.32 -46.49
CA GLU A 25 29.32 -39.99 -45.11
C GLU A 25 29.04 -38.51 -44.79
N SER A 26 29.30 -37.62 -45.76
CA SER A 26 28.97 -36.19 -45.64
C SER A 26 27.46 -35.95 -45.55
N ILE A 27 26.64 -36.67 -46.33
CA ILE A 27 25.18 -36.60 -46.26
C ILE A 27 24.69 -37.10 -44.89
N GLU A 28 25.21 -38.22 -44.39
CA GLU A 28 24.84 -38.75 -43.08
C GLU A 28 25.22 -37.77 -41.96
N ALA A 29 26.43 -37.20 -42.00
CA ALA A 29 26.86 -36.17 -41.07
C ALA A 29 25.96 -34.93 -41.10
N ALA A 30 25.56 -34.47 -42.29
CA ALA A 30 24.64 -33.34 -42.45
C ALA A 30 23.23 -33.66 -41.91
N GLN A 31 22.74 -34.89 -42.08
CA GLN A 31 21.45 -35.34 -41.53
C GLN A 31 21.47 -35.40 -40.01
N ASN A 32 22.54 -35.93 -39.42
CA ASN A 32 22.74 -35.96 -37.96
C ASN A 32 22.81 -34.54 -37.41
N TYR A 33 23.62 -33.66 -38.02
CA TYR A 33 23.73 -32.26 -37.62
C TYR A 33 22.40 -31.52 -37.69
N ARG A 34 21.61 -31.71 -38.76
CA ARG A 34 20.26 -31.14 -38.87
C ARG A 34 19.35 -31.59 -37.73
N SER A 35 19.41 -32.88 -37.36
CA SER A 35 18.58 -33.45 -36.30
C SER A 35 18.93 -32.86 -34.93
N GLU A 36 20.23 -32.71 -34.63
CA GLU A 36 20.69 -32.03 -33.42
C GLU A 36 20.26 -30.56 -33.37
N LEU A 37 20.36 -29.84 -34.48
CA LEU A 37 19.89 -28.45 -34.57
C LEU A 37 18.38 -28.34 -34.32
N GLN A 38 17.58 -29.27 -34.85
CA GLN A 38 16.14 -29.32 -34.60
C GLN A 38 15.83 -29.57 -33.11
N GLN A 39 16.57 -30.47 -32.46
CA GLN A 39 16.44 -30.73 -31.02
C GLN A 39 16.80 -29.48 -30.21
N ARG A 40 17.89 -28.78 -30.55
CA ARG A 40 18.29 -27.53 -29.88
C ARG A 40 17.27 -26.41 -30.09
N LEU A 41 16.69 -26.28 -31.29
CA LEU A 41 15.60 -25.34 -31.56
C LEU A 41 14.36 -25.64 -30.72
N HIS A 42 14.02 -26.92 -30.53
CA HIS A 42 12.94 -27.32 -29.65
C HIS A 42 13.21 -26.92 -28.20
N GLY A 43 14.41 -27.22 -27.68
CA GLY A 43 14.84 -26.81 -26.34
C GLY A 43 14.78 -25.29 -26.13
N LEU A 44 15.22 -24.50 -27.13
CA LEU A 44 15.13 -23.05 -27.09
C LEU A 44 13.68 -22.54 -27.04
N SER A 45 12.77 -23.19 -27.79
CA SER A 45 11.34 -22.89 -27.76
C SER A 45 10.75 -23.14 -26.37
N GLN A 46 11.10 -24.25 -25.72
CA GLN A 46 10.67 -24.55 -24.35
C GLN A 46 11.23 -23.53 -23.33
N ALA A 47 12.52 -23.21 -23.41
CA ALA A 47 13.13 -22.19 -22.55
C ALA A 47 12.43 -20.83 -22.67
N ARG A 48 12.08 -20.41 -23.90
CA ARG A 48 11.29 -19.20 -24.14
C ARG A 48 9.92 -19.26 -23.49
N LYS A 49 9.21 -20.40 -23.59
CA LYS A 49 7.90 -20.59 -22.93
C LYS A 49 8.04 -20.50 -21.42
N GLN A 50 9.07 -21.10 -20.83
CA GLN A 50 9.31 -21.07 -19.39
C GLN A 50 9.55 -19.64 -18.88
N VAL A 51 10.42 -18.86 -19.54
CA VAL A 51 10.69 -17.47 -19.15
C VAL A 51 9.42 -16.61 -19.27
N ARG A 52 8.64 -16.77 -20.35
CA ARG A 52 7.39 -16.03 -20.53
C ARG A 52 6.33 -16.41 -19.48
N GLY A 53 6.16 -17.70 -19.23
CA GLY A 53 5.21 -18.21 -18.23
C GLY A 53 5.54 -17.74 -16.83
N SER A 54 6.80 -17.93 -16.39
CA SER A 54 7.27 -17.47 -15.07
C SER A 54 7.20 -15.95 -14.92
N SER A 55 7.53 -15.18 -15.97
CA SER A 55 7.38 -13.73 -15.95
C SER A 55 5.93 -13.29 -15.77
N SER A 56 4.99 -13.92 -16.49
CA SER A 56 3.56 -13.63 -16.36
C SER A 56 3.05 -13.93 -14.95
N GLN A 57 3.37 -15.11 -14.43
CA GLN A 57 2.99 -15.52 -13.07
C GLN A 57 3.58 -14.58 -12.00
N THR A 58 4.86 -14.22 -12.14
CA THR A 58 5.51 -13.29 -11.20
C THR A 58 4.87 -11.91 -11.23
N ARG A 59 4.51 -11.40 -12.41
CA ARG A 59 3.80 -10.11 -12.55
C ARG A 59 2.43 -10.14 -11.88
N GLU A 60 1.68 -11.23 -12.07
CA GLU A 60 0.37 -11.39 -11.44
C GLU A 60 0.49 -11.47 -9.91
N ALA A 61 1.44 -12.27 -9.40
CA ALA A 61 1.69 -12.39 -7.98
C ALA A 61 2.09 -11.05 -7.34
N LEU A 62 2.97 -10.28 -7.99
CA LEU A 62 3.36 -8.94 -7.53
C LEU A 62 2.14 -8.00 -7.51
N ARG A 63 1.34 -7.95 -8.57
CA ARG A 63 0.14 -7.10 -8.63
C ARG A 63 -0.84 -7.44 -7.52
N ARG A 64 -1.14 -8.73 -7.34
CA ARG A 64 -2.03 -9.21 -6.28
C ARG A 64 -1.53 -8.80 -4.91
N HIS A 65 -0.26 -9.08 -4.61
CA HIS A 65 0.36 -8.74 -3.32
C HIS A 65 0.32 -7.25 -3.00
N PHE A 66 0.68 -6.38 -3.95
CA PHE A 66 0.63 -4.94 -3.72
C PHE A 66 -0.80 -4.39 -3.64
N GLN A 67 -1.75 -4.99 -4.36
CA GLN A 67 -3.18 -4.64 -4.25
C GLN A 67 -3.76 -5.00 -2.88
N GLU A 68 -3.44 -6.19 -2.37
CA GLU A 68 -3.80 -6.62 -1.02
C GLU A 68 -3.20 -5.69 0.03
N LEU A 69 -1.91 -5.35 -0.10
CA LEU A 69 -1.23 -4.42 0.81
C LEU A 69 -1.86 -3.02 0.79
N GLN A 70 -2.18 -2.48 -0.39
CA GLN A 70 -2.87 -1.19 -0.53
C GLN A 70 -4.23 -1.21 0.15
N THR A 71 -4.98 -2.29 -0.03
CA THR A 71 -6.32 -2.47 0.56
C THR A 71 -6.23 -2.53 2.09
N ALA A 72 -5.26 -3.29 2.61
CA ALA A 72 -5.02 -3.40 4.05
C ALA A 72 -4.60 -2.06 4.67
N LEU A 73 -3.69 -1.33 4.03
CA LEU A 73 -3.23 -0.02 4.51
C LEU A 73 -4.37 1.01 4.48
N ALA A 74 -5.15 1.05 3.40
CA ALA A 74 -6.30 1.94 3.29
C ALA A 74 -7.33 1.66 4.39
N ARG A 75 -7.62 0.39 4.68
CA ARG A 75 -8.50 -0.01 5.77
C ARG A 75 -8.00 0.48 7.12
N LEU A 76 -6.72 0.24 7.45
CA LEU A 76 -6.14 0.65 8.73
C LEU A 76 -6.15 2.18 8.92
N LEU A 77 -5.85 2.93 7.86
CA LEU A 77 -5.94 4.40 7.89
C LEU A 77 -7.38 4.88 8.06
N GLY A 78 -8.34 4.24 7.37
CA GLY A 78 -9.76 4.52 7.52
C GLY A 78 -10.27 4.23 8.93
N GLU A 79 -9.87 3.11 9.52
CA GLU A 79 -10.21 2.74 10.91
C GLU A 79 -9.64 3.75 11.91
N ARG A 80 -8.39 4.19 11.73
CA ARG A 80 -7.80 5.21 12.60
C ARG A 80 -8.51 6.55 12.48
N LEU A 81 -8.87 6.97 11.27
CA LEU A 81 -9.63 8.20 11.05
C LEU A 81 -11.01 8.10 11.71
N ALA A 82 -11.73 6.99 11.52
CA ALA A 82 -13.04 6.78 12.13
C ALA A 82 -12.97 6.84 13.66
N ALA A 83 -11.94 6.24 14.26
CA ALA A 83 -11.73 6.32 15.71
C ALA A 83 -11.49 7.76 16.18
N LEU A 84 -10.65 8.53 15.49
CA LEU A 84 -10.40 9.94 15.83
C LEU A 84 -11.66 10.81 15.69
N LEU A 85 -12.46 10.58 14.65
CA LEU A 85 -13.73 11.28 14.48
C LEU A 85 -14.71 10.93 15.61
N GLN A 86 -14.78 9.66 16.01
CA GLN A 86 -15.60 9.24 17.14
C GLN A 86 -15.13 9.87 18.46
N GLU A 87 -13.82 10.03 18.67
CA GLU A 87 -13.27 10.75 19.82
C GLU A 87 -13.72 12.23 19.81
N VAL A 88 -13.73 12.88 18.64
CA VAL A 88 -14.24 14.26 18.48
C VAL A 88 -15.73 14.33 18.81
N ASP A 89 -16.54 13.45 18.23
CA ASP A 89 -18.00 13.40 18.45
C ASP A 89 -18.33 13.19 19.94
N ALA A 90 -17.57 12.32 20.62
CA ALA A 90 -17.75 12.07 22.04
C ALA A 90 -17.45 13.32 22.90
N ILE A 91 -16.34 14.01 22.62
CA ILE A 91 -15.99 15.23 23.35
C ILE A 91 -17.01 16.34 23.07
N GLU A 92 -17.46 16.48 21.82
CA GLU A 92 -18.51 17.45 21.47
C GLU A 92 -19.78 17.16 22.27
N GLN A 93 -20.26 15.92 22.26
CA GLN A 93 -21.47 15.52 22.98
C GLN A 93 -21.35 15.77 24.49
N ASP A 94 -20.21 15.44 25.09
CA ASP A 94 -19.95 15.63 26.52
C ASP A 94 -19.82 17.12 26.89
N SER A 95 -19.31 17.95 25.97
CA SER A 95 -19.07 19.38 26.20
C SER A 95 -20.32 20.23 25.96
N VAL A 96 -21.17 19.87 24.99
CA VAL A 96 -22.38 20.62 24.63
C VAL A 96 -23.51 20.39 25.64
N ARG A 97 -23.65 19.18 26.16
CA ARG A 97 -24.78 18.83 27.04
C ARG A 97 -24.91 19.74 28.28
N PRO A 98 -23.84 20.06 29.03
CA PRO A 98 -23.92 21.01 30.14
C PRO A 98 -24.30 22.42 29.69
N LEU A 99 -23.89 22.84 28.48
CA LEU A 99 -24.25 24.15 27.92
C LEU A 99 -25.73 24.21 27.54
N ASP A 100 -26.28 23.15 26.96
CA ASP A 100 -27.72 23.03 26.68
C ASP A 100 -28.54 23.11 27.97
N ASP A 101 -28.08 22.48 29.04
CA ASP A 101 -28.76 22.51 30.33
C ASP A 101 -28.68 23.91 30.97
N CYS A 102 -27.55 24.61 30.85
CA CYS A 102 -27.44 26.02 31.23
C CYS A 102 -28.38 26.92 30.42
N GLN A 103 -28.46 26.71 29.10
CA GLN A 103 -29.36 27.46 28.24
C GLN A 103 -30.83 27.28 28.67
N LYS A 104 -31.28 26.05 28.92
CA LYS A 104 -32.64 25.78 29.39
C LYS A 104 -32.96 26.49 30.70
N LEU A 105 -32.01 26.51 31.65
CA LEU A 105 -32.19 27.20 32.93
C LEU A 105 -32.36 28.71 32.73
N ILE A 106 -31.57 29.30 31.83
CA ILE A 106 -31.67 30.73 31.49
C ILE A 106 -33.01 31.02 30.81
N GLU A 107 -33.41 30.21 29.81
CA GLU A 107 -34.67 30.36 29.10
C GLU A 107 -35.88 30.27 30.04
N GLN A 108 -35.87 29.32 30.99
CA GLN A 108 -36.90 29.22 32.04
C GLN A 108 -36.90 30.44 32.96
N GLY A 109 -35.73 30.94 33.34
CA GLY A 109 -35.57 32.15 34.14
C GLY A 109 -36.15 33.38 33.43
N VAL A 110 -35.84 33.56 32.14
CA VAL A 110 -36.38 34.64 31.30
C VAL A 110 -37.90 34.53 31.18
N SER A 111 -38.45 33.35 30.87
CA SER A 111 -39.90 33.14 30.78
C SER A 111 -40.60 33.47 32.11
N THR A 112 -40.00 33.06 33.23
CA THR A 112 -40.54 33.34 34.57
C THR A 112 -40.52 34.83 34.88
N ALA A 113 -39.44 35.53 34.51
CA ALA A 113 -39.31 36.97 34.66
C ALA A 113 -40.34 37.73 33.79
N ASP A 114 -40.53 37.31 32.55
CA ASP A 114 -41.52 37.90 31.61
C ASP A 114 -42.95 37.73 32.13
N GLU A 115 -43.30 36.56 32.66
CA GLU A 115 -44.61 36.33 33.30
C GLU A 115 -44.82 37.23 34.52
N LEU A 116 -43.80 37.34 35.37
CA LEU A 116 -43.83 38.20 36.55
C LEU A 116 -44.00 39.66 36.16
N LEU A 117 -43.28 40.15 35.15
CA LEU A 117 -43.41 41.51 34.62
C LEU A 117 -44.83 41.76 34.11
N ARG A 118 -45.37 40.84 33.30
CA ARG A 118 -46.74 40.96 32.76
C ARG A 118 -47.79 41.00 33.87
N GLU A 119 -47.67 40.16 34.89
CA GLU A 119 -48.56 40.15 36.06
C GLU A 119 -48.44 41.46 36.87
N GLY A 120 -47.22 41.94 37.10
CA GLY A 120 -46.95 43.19 37.81
C GLY A 120 -47.53 44.41 37.10
N GLU A 121 -47.29 44.54 35.79
CA GLU A 121 -47.84 45.62 34.99
C GLU A 121 -49.38 45.60 34.94
N ALA A 122 -49.99 44.41 34.86
CA ALA A 122 -51.44 44.27 34.89
C ALA A 122 -52.03 44.66 36.25
N ALA A 123 -51.35 44.31 37.35
CA ALA A 123 -51.74 44.72 38.69
C ALA A 123 -51.69 46.25 38.87
N ILE A 124 -50.67 46.92 38.32
CA ILE A 124 -50.55 48.39 38.36
C ILE A 124 -51.64 49.07 37.51
N ARG A 125 -51.90 48.58 36.29
CA ARG A 125 -52.90 49.18 35.37
C ARG A 125 -54.34 49.05 35.86
N CYS A 126 -54.68 47.98 36.59
CA CYS A 126 -56.06 47.73 37.02
C CYS A 126 -56.50 48.51 38.27
N GLY A 127 -55.61 49.24 38.94
CA GLY A 127 -55.94 50.19 40.02
C GLY A 127 -56.53 49.61 41.32
N GLU A 128 -57.17 48.44 41.33
CA GLU A 128 -57.84 47.90 42.52
C GLU A 128 -57.89 46.36 42.56
N LYS A 129 -57.26 45.80 43.61
CA LYS A 129 -57.62 44.66 44.48
C LYS A 129 -56.35 44.19 45.19
N ASP A 130 -56.30 44.41 46.50
CA ASP A 130 -55.18 44.08 47.40
C ASP A 130 -54.65 42.64 47.18
N ASP A 131 -55.57 41.70 46.88
CA ASP A 131 -55.26 40.28 46.63
C ASP A 131 -54.33 40.03 45.43
N LYS A 132 -54.46 40.78 44.31
CA LYS A 132 -53.63 40.57 43.10
C LYS A 132 -52.24 41.19 43.24
N LEU A 133 -52.17 42.33 43.93
CA LEU A 133 -50.89 42.99 44.21
C LEU A 133 -50.12 42.22 45.29
N GLY A 134 -50.83 41.68 46.29
CA GLY A 134 -50.28 40.79 47.31
C GLY A 134 -49.77 39.47 46.72
N SER A 135 -50.49 38.86 45.77
CA SER A 135 -50.03 37.62 45.11
C SER A 135 -48.80 37.84 44.22
N PHE A 136 -48.75 38.96 43.49
CA PHE A 136 -47.56 39.38 42.74
C PHE A 136 -46.35 39.59 43.67
N THR A 137 -46.50 40.39 44.73
CA THR A 137 -45.42 40.70 45.68
C THR A 137 -44.89 39.42 46.34
N LYS A 138 -45.78 38.49 46.67
CA LYS A 138 -45.40 37.17 47.20
C LYS A 138 -44.61 36.32 46.20
N LYS A 139 -45.02 36.29 44.92
CA LYS A 139 -44.28 35.58 43.85
C LYS A 139 -42.91 36.24 43.59
N ALA A 140 -42.86 37.56 43.54
CA ALA A 140 -41.62 38.31 43.33
C ALA A 140 -40.60 38.07 44.46
N LEU A 141 -41.04 37.94 45.71
CA LEU A 141 -40.18 37.59 46.84
C LEU A 141 -39.70 36.12 46.83
N GLN A 142 -40.43 35.23 46.15
CA GLN A 142 -40.05 33.82 46.01
C GLN A 142 -39.05 33.59 44.87
N ILE A 143 -39.11 34.41 43.83
CA ILE A 143 -38.17 34.39 42.71
C ILE A 143 -36.95 35.20 43.17
N GLN A 144 -35.79 34.57 43.36
CA GLN A 144 -34.55 35.24 43.78
C GLN A 144 -34.01 36.14 42.66
N LEU A 145 -34.68 37.27 42.39
CA LEU A 145 -34.39 38.20 41.30
C LEU A 145 -32.97 38.78 41.35
N ASP A 146 -32.33 38.71 42.52
CA ASP A 146 -30.99 39.24 42.77
C ASP A 146 -29.87 38.26 42.40
N SER A 147 -30.21 37.05 41.92
CA SER A 147 -29.24 35.98 41.63
C SER A 147 -29.44 35.44 40.21
N LEU A 148 -28.38 35.46 39.42
CA LEU A 148 -28.35 34.90 38.06
C LEU A 148 -27.62 33.55 38.07
N PRO A 149 -28.02 32.61 37.19
CA PRO A 149 -27.25 31.39 37.00
C PRO A 149 -25.86 31.73 36.44
N GLU A 150 -24.84 31.05 36.96
CA GLU A 150 -23.47 31.19 36.49
C GLU A 150 -23.30 30.49 35.13
N VAL A 151 -22.65 31.16 34.19
CA VAL A 151 -22.35 30.62 32.85
C VAL A 151 -20.83 30.47 32.74
N PRO A 152 -20.33 29.30 32.31
CA PRO A 152 -18.89 29.09 32.15
C PRO A 152 -18.30 30.11 31.17
N ALA A 153 -17.11 30.63 31.49
CA ALA A 153 -16.39 31.50 30.57
C ALA A 153 -15.87 30.70 29.37
N LEU A 154 -15.69 31.34 28.22
CA LEU A 154 -15.23 30.66 27.00
C LEU A 154 -13.88 29.96 27.15
N VAL A 155 -13.03 30.46 28.05
CA VAL A 155 -11.74 29.84 28.37
C VAL A 155 -11.87 28.52 29.12
N ASP A 156 -13.01 28.31 29.79
CA ASP A 156 -13.33 27.10 30.54
C ASP A 156 -14.09 26.08 29.67
N VAL A 157 -14.52 26.48 28.46
CA VAL A 157 -15.17 25.59 27.49
C VAL A 157 -14.10 24.88 26.65
N PRO A 158 -14.14 23.55 26.51
CA PRO A 158 -13.20 22.80 25.69
C PRO A 158 -13.10 23.31 24.25
N CYS A 159 -11.87 23.39 23.73
CA CYS A 159 -11.59 23.72 22.33
C CYS A 159 -10.93 22.54 21.62
N LEU A 160 -11.64 21.96 20.65
CA LEU A 160 -11.20 20.79 19.89
C LEU A 160 -10.15 21.17 18.84
N SER A 161 -9.04 20.43 18.80
CA SER A 161 -8.03 20.57 17.76
C SER A 161 -7.37 19.21 17.48
N ALA A 162 -6.99 18.98 16.22
CA ALA A 162 -6.27 17.80 15.80
C ALA A 162 -4.79 18.13 15.56
N GLN A 163 -3.90 17.33 16.13
CA GLN A 163 -2.46 17.40 15.87
C GLN A 163 -2.06 16.21 14.99
N LEU A 164 -1.59 16.49 13.79
CA LEU A 164 -1.19 15.49 12.80
C LEU A 164 0.29 15.69 12.47
N ASP A 165 1.05 14.60 12.45
CA ASP A 165 2.47 14.61 12.10
C ASP A 165 2.74 13.90 10.76
N ASP A 166 3.68 14.44 9.98
CA ASP A 166 4.05 13.89 8.67
C ASP A 166 5.09 12.75 8.75
N SER A 167 5.54 12.38 9.95
CA SER A 167 6.63 11.41 10.13
C SER A 167 6.23 10.01 9.67
N LEU A 168 4.95 9.65 9.86
CA LEU A 168 4.39 8.38 9.42
C LEU A 168 4.52 8.20 7.90
N LEU A 169 4.24 9.26 7.12
CA LEU A 169 4.29 9.19 5.66
C LEU A 169 5.72 8.93 5.18
N HIS A 170 6.72 9.53 5.83
CA HIS A 170 8.12 9.29 5.54
C HIS A 170 8.51 7.82 5.78
N VAL A 171 8.15 7.27 6.94
CA VAL A 171 8.43 5.87 7.27
C VAL A 171 7.75 4.91 6.30
N VAL A 172 6.47 5.15 5.98
CA VAL A 172 5.73 4.32 5.03
C VAL A 172 6.39 4.36 3.66
N ARG A 173 6.77 5.55 3.17
CA ARG A 173 7.47 5.70 1.88
C ARG A 173 8.76 4.90 1.86
N GLU A 174 9.62 5.04 2.87
CA GLU A 174 10.90 4.32 2.93
C GLU A 174 10.69 2.80 2.88
N ARG A 175 9.71 2.29 3.64
CA ARG A 175 9.41 0.86 3.71
C ARG A 175 8.85 0.32 2.40
N VAL A 176 7.92 1.05 1.77
CA VAL A 176 7.33 0.66 0.49
C VAL A 176 8.38 0.63 -0.62
N SER A 177 9.31 1.60 -0.66
CA SER A 177 10.37 1.65 -1.68
C SER A 177 11.34 0.47 -1.63
N ARG A 178 11.47 -0.20 -0.48
CA ARG A 178 12.36 -1.36 -0.29
C ARG A 178 11.61 -2.69 -0.24
N HIS A 179 10.31 -2.69 -0.47
CA HIS A 179 9.49 -3.88 -0.30
C HIS A 179 9.56 -4.80 -1.52
N GLY A 180 10.05 -6.01 -1.29
CA GLY A 180 10.15 -7.06 -2.30
C GLY A 180 11.38 -6.96 -3.21
N SER A 181 11.69 -8.08 -3.86
CA SER A 181 12.80 -8.18 -4.81
C SER A 181 12.47 -9.23 -5.86
N VAL A 182 12.92 -9.03 -7.10
CA VAL A 182 12.78 -10.02 -8.18
C VAL A 182 14.15 -10.63 -8.47
N ALA A 183 14.23 -11.96 -8.48
CA ALA A 183 15.44 -12.70 -8.84
C ALA A 183 15.26 -13.38 -10.21
N SER A 184 16.35 -13.47 -10.97
CA SER A 184 16.37 -14.17 -12.27
C SER A 184 16.51 -15.68 -12.14
N HIS A 185 16.84 -16.17 -10.95
CA HIS A 185 17.02 -17.59 -10.64
C HIS A 185 16.20 -17.93 -9.40
N PRO A 186 15.70 -19.17 -9.31
CA PRO A 186 15.08 -19.66 -8.08
C PRO A 186 16.09 -19.59 -6.92
N PRO A 187 15.60 -19.47 -5.67
CA PRO A 187 16.45 -19.33 -4.49
C PRO A 187 17.37 -20.53 -4.25
N VAL A 188 17.02 -21.69 -4.84
CA VAL A 188 17.81 -22.91 -4.83
C VAL A 188 17.88 -23.45 -6.26
N GLN A 189 19.08 -23.79 -6.71
CA GLN A 189 19.32 -24.43 -8.01
C GLN A 189 19.88 -25.83 -7.80
N ILE A 190 19.28 -26.82 -8.45
CA ILE A 190 19.81 -28.19 -8.48
C ILE A 190 21.00 -28.19 -9.45
N GLU A 191 22.17 -28.54 -8.93
CA GLU A 191 23.42 -28.64 -9.70
C GLU A 191 23.61 -30.05 -10.27
N GLU A 192 23.17 -31.07 -9.53
CA GLU A 192 23.40 -32.46 -9.91
C GLU A 192 22.27 -33.35 -9.39
N LEU A 193 21.88 -34.31 -10.21
CA LEU A 193 20.87 -35.31 -9.89
C LEU A 193 21.43 -36.68 -10.29
N VAL A 194 21.75 -37.52 -9.29
CA VAL A 194 22.30 -38.86 -9.51
C VAL A 194 21.31 -39.88 -8.98
N GLU A 195 20.74 -40.67 -9.88
CA GLU A 195 19.86 -41.78 -9.50
C GLU A 195 20.66 -42.90 -8.82
N ARG A 196 20.07 -43.48 -7.77
CA ARG A 196 20.57 -44.65 -7.07
C ARG A 196 19.44 -45.67 -6.94
N PRO A 197 19.72 -46.97 -6.75
CA PRO A 197 18.65 -47.94 -6.51
C PRO A 197 17.78 -47.50 -5.32
N GLY A 198 16.50 -47.24 -5.57
CA GLY A 198 15.52 -46.79 -4.58
C GLY A 198 15.66 -45.34 -4.09
N SER A 199 16.55 -44.51 -4.66
CA SER A 199 16.73 -43.12 -4.21
C SER A 199 17.34 -42.21 -5.28
N VAL A 200 17.35 -40.90 -5.03
CA VAL A 200 18.02 -39.92 -5.89
C VAL A 200 18.86 -39.01 -5.01
N LEU A 201 20.15 -38.89 -5.34
CA LEU A 201 21.06 -37.94 -4.72
C LEU A 201 20.98 -36.61 -5.46
N VAL A 202 20.57 -35.55 -4.76
CA VAL A 202 20.44 -34.21 -5.32
C VAL A 202 21.50 -33.31 -4.69
N ARG A 203 22.33 -32.67 -5.51
CA ARG A 203 23.25 -31.60 -5.10
C ARG A 203 22.63 -30.27 -5.49
N TRP A 204 22.52 -29.33 -4.56
CA TRP A 204 21.93 -28.02 -4.82
C TRP A 204 22.75 -26.89 -4.20
N CYS A 205 22.63 -25.69 -4.78
CA CYS A 205 23.24 -24.48 -4.25
C CYS A 205 22.19 -23.39 -4.01
N LYS A 206 22.44 -22.54 -3.01
CA LYS A 206 21.62 -21.36 -2.73
C LYS A 206 22.09 -20.23 -3.63
N VAL A 207 21.23 -19.77 -4.53
CA VAL A 207 21.57 -18.66 -5.44
C VAL A 207 21.40 -17.34 -4.69
N ARG A 208 22.45 -16.52 -4.63
CA ARG A 208 22.35 -15.20 -3.97
C ARG A 208 21.46 -14.28 -4.82
N PRO A 209 20.52 -13.53 -4.21
CA PRO A 209 19.79 -12.51 -4.93
C PRO A 209 20.77 -11.48 -5.50
N ARG A 210 20.48 -10.97 -6.70
CA ARG A 210 21.19 -9.82 -7.27
C ARG A 210 21.01 -8.62 -6.30
N PRO A 211 22.06 -7.88 -5.94
CA PRO A 211 21.88 -6.65 -5.17
C PRO A 211 20.95 -5.69 -5.94
N PRO A 212 20.11 -4.92 -5.24
CA PRO A 212 19.24 -3.94 -5.89
C PRO A 212 20.09 -2.97 -6.73
N PRO A 213 19.57 -2.46 -7.86
CA PRO A 213 20.24 -1.39 -8.58
C PRO A 213 20.42 -0.21 -7.64
N ASP A 214 21.63 0.36 -7.61
CA ASP A 214 21.94 1.55 -6.83
C ASP A 214 20.92 2.67 -7.16
N PRO A 215 20.47 3.44 -6.16
CA PRO A 215 19.60 4.59 -6.43
C PRO A 215 20.30 5.54 -7.40
N PRO A 216 19.57 6.19 -8.34
CA PRO A 216 20.17 7.18 -9.22
C PRO A 216 20.79 8.29 -8.36
N TYR A 217 22.09 8.48 -8.56
CA TYR A 217 22.96 9.43 -7.87
C TYR A 217 22.24 10.71 -7.42
N LEU A 218 22.19 10.94 -6.10
CA LEU A 218 22.02 12.29 -5.56
C LEU A 218 23.33 13.04 -5.84
N LEU A 219 23.30 13.97 -6.79
CA LEU A 219 24.32 15.01 -6.89
C LEU A 219 24.25 15.86 -5.61
N VAL A 220 25.14 15.60 -4.67
CA VAL A 220 25.37 16.50 -3.54
C VAL A 220 26.16 17.70 -4.06
N PRO A 221 25.66 18.94 -3.95
CA PRO A 221 26.43 20.10 -4.36
C PRO A 221 27.65 20.25 -3.44
N VAL A 222 28.84 20.36 -4.04
CA VAL A 222 30.07 20.71 -3.33
C VAL A 222 29.93 22.17 -2.85
N PRO A 223 30.09 22.47 -1.54
CA PRO A 223 30.10 23.85 -1.09
C PRO A 223 31.32 24.56 -1.66
N ARG A 224 31.07 25.52 -2.57
CA ARG A 224 32.10 26.48 -3.00
C ARG A 224 32.36 27.44 -1.85
N GLY A 225 33.51 27.31 -1.21
CA GLY A 225 34.10 28.39 -0.43
C GLY A 225 34.62 28.01 0.95
N LEU A 226 35.74 27.29 0.99
CA LEU A 226 36.73 27.46 2.06
C LEU A 226 37.90 28.22 1.43
N ARG A 227 37.83 29.55 1.50
CA ARG A 227 39.03 30.38 1.42
C ARG A 227 39.60 30.41 2.83
N PHE A 228 40.75 29.76 3.01
CA PHE A 228 41.59 29.98 4.17
C PHE A 228 42.13 31.41 4.08
N ALA A 229 41.83 32.20 5.10
CA ALA A 229 42.56 33.40 5.49
C ALA A 229 43.04 33.17 6.92
#